data_AF-A0A1G9P8R8-F1
#
_entry.id   AF-A0A1G9P8R8-F1
#
_cell.length_a   1.000
_cell.length_b   1.000
_cell.length_c   1.000
_cell.angle_alpha   90.00
_cell.angle_beta   90.00
_cell.angle_gamma   90.00
#
_symmetry.space_group_name_H-M   'P 1'
#
loop_
_entity.id
_entity.type
_entity.pdbx_description
1 polymer ?
#
loop_
_entity_poly.entity_id
_entity_poly.type
_entity_poly.pdbx_seq_one_letter_code
_entity_poly.pdbx_strand_id
1 'polypeptide(L)'
;MAEQKNRLYVDYISRLDDSELLPGVREYLGRLKEQGVGIALGSASKNAVFILDKLKLSGLFDAVVDGNTVSRAKPDPEVFETACRSLGLQPADCVVFEDAEAGIAAAKAAGMRGWLASASRRYWKQPTLSSQDCMNCRTLVDLLQEKKAISCMK
;
A
#
# COMPACT_ATOMS: atom_id res chain seq x y z
N MET A 1 -8.33 -3.97 28.33
CA MET A 1 -7.04 -3.54 27.71
C MET A 1 -7.16 -3.24 26.22
N ALA A 2 -7.81 -4.08 25.40
CA ALA A 2 -8.01 -3.83 23.96
C ALA A 2 -8.83 -2.55 23.67
N GLU A 3 -9.94 -2.33 24.39
CA GLU A 3 -10.81 -1.16 24.19
C GLU A 3 -10.13 0.18 24.54
N GLN A 4 -9.33 0.19 25.60
CA GLN A 4 -8.57 1.38 26.01
C GLN A 4 -7.48 1.72 25.00
N LYS A 5 -6.79 0.70 24.46
CA LYS A 5 -5.80 0.87 23.39
C LYS A 5 -6.43 1.39 22.10
N ASN A 6 -7.62 0.89 21.74
CA ASN A 6 -8.36 1.40 20.59
C ASN A 6 -8.84 2.84 20.81
N ARG A 7 -9.31 3.19 22.01
CA ARG A 7 -9.74 4.56 22.33
C ARG A 7 -8.59 5.57 22.21
N LEU A 8 -7.41 5.24 22.72
CA LEU A 8 -6.22 6.07 22.58
C LEU A 8 -5.77 6.18 21.12
N TYR A 9 -5.85 5.09 20.36
CA TYR A 9 -5.57 5.09 18.93
C TYR A 9 -6.55 5.98 18.16
N VAL A 10 -7.85 5.89 18.44
CA VAL A 10 -8.89 6.74 17.83
C VAL A 10 -8.68 8.22 18.17
N ASP A 11 -8.33 8.54 19.41
CA ASP A 11 -8.01 9.91 19.81
C ASP A 11 -6.76 10.44 19.08
N TYR A 12 -5.72 9.62 18.95
CA TYR A 12 -4.52 9.97 18.16
C TYR A 12 -4.86 10.24 16.70
N ILE A 13 -5.53 9.31 16.02
CA ILE A 13 -5.88 9.48 14.59
C ILE A 13 -6.83 10.65 14.36
N SER A 14 -7.64 11.05 15.37
CA SER A 14 -8.54 12.19 15.25
C SER A 14 -7.81 13.53 15.10
N ARG A 15 -6.56 13.59 15.60
CA ARG A 15 -5.68 14.75 15.57
C ARG A 15 -4.68 14.72 14.41
N LEU A 16 -4.66 13.65 13.61
CA LEU A 16 -3.84 13.60 12.40
C LEU A 16 -4.26 14.70 11.43
N ASP A 17 -3.26 15.30 10.81
CA ASP A 17 -3.40 16.20 9.68
C ASP A 17 -2.34 15.89 8.62
N ASP A 18 -2.32 16.65 7.53
CA ASP A 18 -1.42 16.43 6.41
C ASP A 18 0.07 16.66 6.74
N SER A 19 0.43 17.22 7.90
CA SER A 19 1.82 17.35 8.33
C SER A 19 2.47 16.01 8.71
N GLU A 20 1.65 15.01 9.04
CA GLU A 20 2.08 13.64 9.38
C GLU A 20 2.36 12.79 8.13
N LEU A 21 2.16 13.35 6.93
CA LEU A 21 2.52 12.68 5.68
C LEU A 21 4.03 12.60 5.51
N LEU A 22 4.50 11.41 5.12
CA LEU A 22 5.89 11.27 4.69
C LEU A 22 6.17 12.20 3.49
N PRO A 23 7.30 12.93 3.51
CA PRO A 23 7.67 13.82 2.41
C PRO A 23 7.63 13.10 1.05
N GLY A 24 6.98 13.73 0.07
CA GLY A 24 6.89 13.22 -1.30
C GLY A 24 5.79 12.20 -1.58
N VAL A 25 5.05 11.69 -0.57
CA VAL A 25 3.95 10.72 -0.81
C VAL A 25 2.86 11.30 -1.70
N ARG A 26 2.39 12.52 -1.39
CA ARG A 26 1.34 13.18 -2.19
C ARG A 26 1.77 13.40 -3.64
N GLU A 27 2.98 13.90 -3.84
CA GLU A 27 3.55 14.11 -5.17
C GLU A 27 3.66 12.80 -5.95
N TYR A 28 4.16 11.75 -5.29
CA TYR A 28 4.32 10.43 -5.89
C TYR A 28 2.98 9.84 -6.34
N LEU A 29 1.97 9.83 -5.47
CA LEU A 29 0.62 9.35 -5.83
C LEU A 29 -0.01 10.21 -6.94
N GLY A 30 0.18 11.52 -6.89
CA GLY A 30 -0.29 12.44 -7.94
C GLY A 30 0.30 12.07 -9.32
N ARG A 31 1.61 11.86 -9.38
CA ARG A 31 2.31 11.44 -10.61
C ARG A 31 1.81 10.09 -11.13
N LEU A 32 1.55 9.14 -10.25
CA LEU A 32 0.96 7.84 -10.64
C LEU A 32 -0.43 8.02 -11.27
N LYS A 33 -1.29 8.88 -10.70
CA LYS A 33 -2.59 9.18 -11.30
C LYS A 33 -2.48 9.88 -12.65
N GLU A 34 -1.56 10.83 -12.79
CA GLU A 34 -1.28 11.49 -14.08
C GLU A 34 -0.84 10.50 -15.17
N GLN A 35 -0.18 9.41 -14.77
CA GLN A 35 0.24 8.32 -15.66
C GLN A 35 -0.85 7.26 -15.90
N GLY A 36 -2.06 7.43 -15.36
CA GLY A 36 -3.15 6.46 -15.49
C GLY A 36 -2.94 5.16 -14.70
N VAL A 37 -2.04 5.18 -13.71
CA VAL A 37 -1.82 4.06 -12.81
C VAL A 37 -2.94 4.03 -11.78
N GLY A 38 -3.73 2.96 -11.77
CA GLY A 38 -4.76 2.75 -10.74
C GLY A 38 -4.11 2.45 -9.40
N ILE A 39 -4.59 3.10 -8.33
CA ILE A 39 -4.00 3.04 -6.98
C ILE A 39 -5.04 2.47 -6.00
N ALA A 40 -4.67 1.43 -5.26
CA ALA A 40 -5.51 0.88 -4.20
C ALA A 40 -4.78 0.80 -2.85
N LEU A 41 -5.51 1.06 -1.77
CA LEU A 41 -5.08 0.83 -0.39
C LEU A 41 -5.52 -0.56 0.08
N GLY A 42 -4.60 -1.33 0.69
CA GLY A 42 -4.89 -2.64 1.27
C GLY A 42 -4.48 -2.75 2.74
N SER A 43 -5.29 -2.23 3.66
CA SER A 43 -4.96 -2.12 5.09
C SER A 43 -5.64 -3.20 5.95
N ALA A 44 -4.98 -3.59 7.05
CA ALA A 44 -5.62 -4.40 8.10
C ALA A 44 -6.39 -3.53 9.12
N SER A 45 -6.21 -2.20 9.08
CA SER A 45 -6.89 -1.26 9.97
C SER A 45 -8.35 -1.11 9.59
N LYS A 46 -9.22 -1.00 10.59
CA LYS A 46 -10.64 -0.64 10.41
C LYS A 46 -10.87 0.87 10.31
N ASN A 47 -9.81 1.66 10.47
CA ASN A 47 -9.86 3.13 10.46
C ASN A 47 -9.17 3.72 9.21
N ALA A 48 -8.85 2.90 8.21
CA ALA A 48 -8.05 3.29 7.05
C ALA A 48 -8.69 4.47 6.27
N VAL A 49 -9.99 4.40 6.01
CA VAL A 49 -10.74 5.47 5.33
C VAL A 49 -10.66 6.79 6.11
N PHE A 50 -10.89 6.73 7.42
CA PHE A 50 -10.83 7.91 8.28
C PHE A 50 -9.45 8.57 8.28
N ILE A 51 -8.38 7.76 8.27
CA ILE A 51 -7.00 8.25 8.20
C ILE A 51 -6.74 8.93 6.85
N LEU A 52 -7.15 8.31 5.73
CA LEU A 52 -7.01 8.92 4.40
C LEU A 52 -7.73 10.27 4.30
N ASP A 53 -8.92 10.39 4.89
CA ASP A 53 -9.68 11.63 4.89
C ASP A 53 -8.95 12.73 5.67
N LYS A 54 -8.43 12.40 6.86
CA LYS A 54 -7.63 13.32 7.69
C LYS A 54 -6.37 13.80 6.99
N LEU A 55 -5.70 12.89 6.29
CA LEU A 55 -4.49 13.18 5.50
C LEU A 55 -4.80 13.83 4.14
N LYS A 56 -6.08 14.04 3.79
CA LYS A 56 -6.53 14.56 2.49
C LYS A 56 -5.96 13.76 1.31
N LEU A 57 -5.93 12.43 1.44
CA LEU A 57 -5.42 11.50 0.42
C LEU A 57 -6.52 10.70 -0.27
N SER A 58 -7.75 10.70 0.24
CA SER A 58 -8.84 9.84 -0.26
C SER A 58 -9.07 9.96 -1.77
N GLY A 59 -8.96 11.16 -2.35
CA GLY A 59 -9.11 11.38 -3.80
C GLY A 59 -7.98 10.82 -4.67
N LEU A 60 -6.87 10.37 -4.06
CA LEU A 60 -5.74 9.77 -4.77
C LEU A 60 -5.84 8.25 -4.90
N PHE A 61 -6.75 7.60 -4.16
CA PHE A 61 -6.97 6.16 -4.21
C PHE A 61 -8.23 5.84 -5.01
N ASP A 62 -8.13 4.93 -5.96
CA ASP A 62 -9.25 4.43 -6.76
C ASP A 62 -10.01 3.30 -6.04
N ALA A 63 -9.35 2.62 -5.09
CA ALA A 63 -9.99 1.65 -4.20
C ALA A 63 -9.37 1.64 -2.81
N VAL A 64 -10.19 1.35 -1.80
CA VAL A 64 -9.75 1.15 -0.41
C VAL A 64 -10.32 -0.17 0.08
N VAL A 65 -9.43 -1.09 0.43
CA VAL A 65 -9.75 -2.38 1.05
C VAL A 65 -9.13 -2.35 2.44
N ASP A 66 -9.99 -2.38 3.45
CA ASP A 66 -9.61 -2.23 4.85
C ASP A 66 -10.09 -3.42 5.70
N GLY A 67 -9.76 -3.41 6.99
CA GLY A 67 -10.12 -4.46 7.94
C GLY A 67 -11.63 -4.61 8.22
N ASN A 68 -12.48 -3.74 7.66
CA ASN A 68 -13.94 -3.90 7.67
C ASN A 68 -14.44 -4.68 6.45
N THR A 69 -13.67 -4.68 5.36
CA THR A 69 -14.05 -5.28 4.07
C THR A 69 -13.49 -6.68 3.84
N VAL A 70 -12.49 -7.09 4.62
CA VAL A 70 -11.86 -8.42 4.52
C VAL A 70 -12.20 -9.31 5.70
N SER A 71 -12.37 -10.60 5.43
CA SER A 71 -12.64 -11.63 6.43
C SER A 71 -11.37 -12.23 7.01
N ARG A 72 -10.31 -12.32 6.20
CA ARG A 72 -9.01 -12.88 6.60
C ARG A 72 -7.93 -11.80 6.59
N ALA A 73 -7.20 -11.73 7.70
CA ALA A 73 -6.06 -10.83 7.83
C ALA A 73 -4.81 -11.40 7.14
N LYS A 74 -3.91 -10.51 6.72
CA LYS A 74 -2.55 -10.85 6.29
C LYS A 74 -1.92 -11.84 7.30
N PRO A 75 -1.28 -12.94 6.88
CA PRO A 75 -0.68 -13.19 5.56
C PRO A 75 -1.63 -13.78 4.51
N ASP A 76 -2.94 -13.85 4.78
CA ASP A 76 -3.91 -14.21 3.75
C ASP A 76 -3.93 -13.16 2.61
N PRO A 77 -4.00 -13.57 1.33
CA PRO A 77 -3.97 -12.66 0.19
C PRO A 77 -5.27 -11.87 -0.03
N GLU A 78 -6.36 -12.16 0.70
CA GLU A 78 -7.70 -11.61 0.46
C GLU A 78 -7.72 -10.08 0.26
N VAL A 79 -6.96 -9.33 1.07
CA VAL A 79 -6.88 -7.87 0.98
C VAL A 79 -6.33 -7.39 -0.37
N PHE A 80 -5.33 -8.10 -0.89
CA PHE A 80 -4.68 -7.76 -2.16
C PHE A 80 -5.46 -8.26 -3.37
N GLU A 81 -6.05 -9.45 -3.28
CA GLU A 81 -6.95 -9.98 -4.31
C GLU A 81 -8.19 -9.08 -4.48
N THR A 82 -8.74 -8.60 -3.37
CA THR A 82 -9.89 -7.69 -3.37
C THR A 82 -9.49 -6.34 -3.98
N ALA A 83 -8.31 -5.79 -3.61
CA ALA A 83 -7.81 -4.55 -4.19
C ALA A 83 -7.62 -4.66 -5.72
N CYS A 84 -7.00 -5.74 -6.20
CA CYS A 84 -6.87 -6.05 -7.63
C CYS A 84 -8.23 -6.08 -8.33
N ARG A 85 -9.20 -6.77 -7.72
CA ARG A 85 -10.56 -6.89 -8.27
C ARG A 85 -11.26 -5.54 -8.37
N SER A 86 -11.13 -4.70 -7.35
CA SER A 86 -11.68 -3.33 -7.35
C SER A 86 -11.06 -2.45 -8.44
N LEU A 87 -9.79 -2.68 -8.78
CA LEU A 87 -9.11 -1.98 -9.89
C LEU A 87 -9.36 -2.64 -11.26
N GLY A 88 -10.01 -3.81 -11.31
CA GLY A 88 -10.18 -4.59 -12.54
C GLY A 88 -8.87 -5.18 -13.09
N LEU A 89 -7.92 -5.49 -12.21
CA LEU A 89 -6.56 -5.93 -12.57
C LEU A 89 -6.28 -7.36 -12.13
N GLN A 90 -5.34 -8.00 -12.80
CA GLN A 90 -4.77 -9.26 -12.35
C GLN A 90 -3.66 -8.99 -11.32
N PRO A 91 -3.52 -9.81 -10.27
CA PRO A 91 -2.43 -9.66 -9.29
C PRO A 91 -1.03 -9.61 -9.93
N ALA A 92 -0.83 -10.35 -11.03
CA ALA A 92 0.44 -10.38 -11.76
C ALA A 92 0.81 -9.03 -12.41
N ASP A 93 -0.15 -8.14 -12.61
CA ASP A 93 0.05 -6.80 -13.19
C ASP A 93 0.12 -5.72 -12.10
N CYS A 94 0.09 -6.13 -10.84
CA CYS A 94 0.11 -5.27 -9.67
C CYS A 94 1.45 -5.36 -8.92
N VAL A 95 1.89 -4.22 -8.39
CA VAL A 95 3.04 -4.10 -7.48
C VAL A 95 2.55 -3.65 -6.11
N VAL A 96 3.06 -4.23 -5.02
CA VAL A 96 2.70 -3.86 -3.64
C VAL A 96 3.81 -3.10 -2.93
N PHE A 97 3.44 -2.06 -2.20
CA PHE A 97 4.30 -1.38 -1.23
C PHE A 97 3.88 -1.79 0.17
N GLU A 98 4.75 -2.40 0.96
CA GLU A 98 4.39 -3.03 2.24
C GLU A 98 5.59 -3.23 3.17
N ASP A 99 5.53 -2.72 4.39
CA ASP A 99 6.63 -2.75 5.35
C ASP A 99 6.54 -3.91 6.37
N ALA A 100 5.44 -4.67 6.41
CA ALA A 100 5.28 -5.84 7.28
C ALA A 100 5.52 -7.17 6.56
N GLU A 101 6.21 -8.10 7.22
CA GLU A 101 6.43 -9.47 6.71
C GLU A 101 5.12 -10.19 6.35
N ALA A 102 4.08 -10.02 7.17
CA ALA A 102 2.76 -10.59 6.91
C ALA A 102 2.15 -10.05 5.60
N GLY A 103 2.33 -8.76 5.31
CA GLY A 103 1.83 -8.19 4.06
C GLY A 103 2.67 -8.62 2.86
N ILE A 104 4.00 -8.74 3.01
CA ILE A 104 4.84 -9.33 1.96
C ILE A 104 4.43 -10.77 1.65
N ALA A 105 4.14 -11.56 2.69
CA ALA A 105 3.64 -12.93 2.53
C ALA A 105 2.28 -12.97 1.82
N ALA A 106 1.35 -12.07 2.18
CA ALA A 106 0.07 -11.93 1.49
C ALA A 106 0.21 -11.52 0.02
N ALA A 107 1.12 -10.60 -0.30
CA ALA A 107 1.38 -10.19 -1.69
C ALA A 107 1.95 -11.35 -2.53
N LYS A 108 2.86 -12.15 -1.94
CA LYS A 108 3.38 -13.38 -2.55
C LYS A 108 2.28 -14.41 -2.78
N ALA A 109 1.43 -14.64 -1.77
CA ALA A 109 0.32 -15.57 -1.86
C ALA A 109 -0.70 -15.15 -2.93
N ALA A 110 -0.88 -13.83 -3.14
CA ALA A 110 -1.74 -13.28 -4.19
C ALA A 110 -1.14 -13.41 -5.61
N GLY A 111 0.12 -13.84 -5.76
CA GLY A 111 0.79 -13.95 -7.06
C GLY A 111 1.28 -12.62 -7.64
N MET A 112 1.52 -11.61 -6.79
CA MET A 112 2.01 -10.30 -7.22
C MET A 112 3.50 -10.34 -7.57
N ARG A 113 3.88 -9.63 -8.63
CA ARG A 113 5.25 -9.70 -9.19
C ARG A 113 6.29 -8.84 -8.46
N GLY A 114 5.86 -7.97 -7.53
CA GLY A 114 6.77 -7.14 -6.75
C GLY A 114 6.17 -6.69 -5.42
N TRP A 115 6.98 -6.72 -4.37
CA TRP A 115 6.65 -6.21 -3.03
C TRP A 115 7.82 -5.36 -2.50
N LEU A 116 7.54 -4.20 -1.91
CA LEU A 116 8.56 -3.29 -1.35
C LEU A 116 8.46 -3.17 0.17
N ALA A 117 9.50 -3.60 0.90
CA ALA A 117 9.64 -3.38 2.35
C ALA A 117 10.28 -2.02 2.68
N SER A 118 9.54 -1.13 3.35
CA SER A 118 10.08 0.16 3.84
C SER A 118 11.01 0.02 5.06
N ALA A 119 10.89 -1.06 5.84
CA ALA A 119 11.66 -1.22 7.06
C ALA A 119 13.00 -1.96 6.83
N SER A 120 14.10 -1.21 6.85
CA SER A 120 15.49 -1.70 7.01
C SER A 120 16.03 -2.65 5.93
N ARG A 121 16.47 -2.14 4.77
CA ARG A 121 17.56 -2.67 3.90
C ARG A 121 17.58 -4.17 3.47
N ARG A 122 16.66 -5.04 3.88
CA ARG A 122 16.90 -6.51 3.91
C ARG A 122 16.03 -7.35 2.98
N TYR A 123 15.02 -6.78 2.32
CA TYR A 123 14.10 -7.53 1.45
C TYR A 123 14.02 -7.03 0.01
N TRP A 124 15.14 -6.56 -0.56
CA TRP A 124 15.34 -6.47 -2.01
C TRP A 124 15.94 -7.79 -2.51
N LYS A 125 15.11 -8.80 -2.71
CA LYS A 125 15.49 -9.96 -3.54
C LYS A 125 14.34 -10.30 -4.48
N GLN A 126 14.32 -9.66 -5.65
CA GLN A 126 13.82 -10.33 -6.84
C GLN A 126 14.92 -11.26 -7.38
N PRO A 127 14.60 -12.40 -8.01
CA PRO A 127 15.60 -13.24 -8.67
C PRO A 127 16.26 -12.57 -9.90
N THR A 128 15.75 -11.43 -10.36
CA THR A 128 16.05 -10.87 -11.69
C THR A 128 16.51 -9.42 -11.72
N LEU A 129 16.54 -8.70 -10.59
CA LEU A 129 16.99 -7.30 -10.55
C LEU A 129 18.27 -7.17 -9.73
N SER A 130 19.24 -6.46 -10.30
CA SER A 130 20.59 -6.35 -9.77
C SER A 130 20.64 -5.42 -8.56
N SER A 131 21.61 -5.65 -7.67
CA SER A 131 21.79 -4.91 -6.41
C SER A 131 22.03 -3.40 -6.57
N GLN A 132 22.25 -2.91 -7.79
CA GLN A 132 22.55 -1.50 -8.10
C GLN A 132 21.32 -0.67 -8.49
N ASP A 133 20.15 -1.30 -8.70
CA ASP A 133 18.91 -0.62 -9.06
C ASP A 133 18.14 -0.04 -7.85
N CYS A 134 18.67 -0.27 -6.64
CA CYS A 134 18.00 -0.05 -5.35
C CYS A 134 17.87 1.42 -4.88
N MET A 135 18.05 2.45 -5.71
CA MET A 135 18.19 3.79 -5.13
C MET A 135 17.68 5.02 -5.88
N ASN A 136 16.74 4.94 -6.83
CA ASN A 136 16.10 6.16 -7.36
C ASN A 136 14.59 6.00 -7.56
N CYS A 137 13.81 7.04 -7.24
CA CYS A 137 12.37 7.12 -7.58
C CYS A 137 12.11 6.92 -9.08
N ARG A 138 13.13 7.14 -9.94
CA ARG A 138 13.09 6.85 -11.38
C ARG A 138 12.89 5.38 -11.69
N THR A 139 13.70 4.47 -11.15
CA THR A 139 13.59 3.03 -11.47
C THR A 139 12.24 2.43 -11.05
N LEU A 140 11.64 2.95 -9.97
CA LEU A 140 10.31 2.59 -9.52
C LEU A 140 9.23 3.12 -10.48
N VAL A 141 9.34 4.37 -10.91
CA VAL A 141 8.47 4.94 -11.95
C VAL A 141 8.63 4.20 -13.28
N ASP A 142 9.84 3.78 -13.64
CA ASP A 142 10.13 3.04 -14.87
C ASP A 142 9.59 1.59 -14.79
N LEU A 143 9.69 0.92 -13.64
CA LEU A 143 9.01 -0.37 -13.37
C LEU A 143 7.47 -0.25 -13.36
N LEU A 144 6.94 0.93 -13.03
CA LEU A 144 5.51 1.24 -13.05
C LEU A 144 5.02 1.76 -14.40
N GLN A 145 5.89 2.17 -15.32
CA GLN A 145 5.50 2.45 -16.70
C GLN A 145 5.00 1.19 -17.42
N GLU A 146 5.44 0.01 -16.98
CA GLU A 146 4.98 -1.29 -17.51
C GLU A 146 3.89 -1.96 -16.65
N LYS A 147 3.59 -1.45 -15.43
CA LYS A 147 2.73 -2.15 -14.44
C LYS A 147 1.89 -1.21 -13.58
N LYS A 148 0.73 -1.69 -13.12
CA LYS A 148 -0.19 -0.90 -12.29
C LYS A 148 0.16 -1.06 -10.80
N ALA A 149 0.01 -0.02 -9.99
CA ALA A 149 0.55 0.03 -8.62
C ALA A 149 -0.54 -0.10 -7.55
N ILE A 150 -0.39 -1.03 -6.60
CA ILE A 150 -1.21 -1.10 -5.39
C ILE A 150 -0.34 -0.63 -4.22
N SER A 151 -0.66 0.52 -3.63
CA SER A 151 0.09 1.07 -2.51
C SER A 151 -0.63 0.78 -1.20
N CYS A 152 -0.08 -0.11 -0.37
CA CYS A 152 -0.54 -0.25 1.01
C CYS A 152 0.21 0.74 1.89
N MET A 153 -0.48 1.77 2.37
CA MET A 153 -0.02 2.58 3.50
C MET A 153 -0.64 2.02 4.78
N LYS A 154 0.18 1.79 5.81
CA LYS A 154 -0.32 1.43 7.14
C LYS A 154 -1.17 2.54 7.73
#